data_AF-A0A382I4X6-F1
#
_entry.id   AF-A0A382I4X6-F1
#
_cell.length_a   1.000
_cell.length_b   1.000
_cell.length_c   1.000
_cell.angle_alpha   90.00
_cell.angle_beta   90.00
_cell.angle_gamma   90.00
#
_symmetry.space_group_name_H-M   'P 1'
#
loop_
_entity.id
_entity.type
_entity.pdbx_description
1 polymer ?
#
loop_
_entity_poly.entity_id
_entity_poly.type
_entity_poly.pdbx_seq_one_letter_code
_entity_poly.pdbx_strand_id
1 'polypeptide(L)' 'MTIETDVLIIGGGVAGSAMACNLAHKGYKVIL' A
#
# COMPACT_ATOMS: atom_id res chain seq x y z
N MET A 1 5.40 4.48 18.52
CA MET A 1 5.66 4.96 17.15
C MET A 1 4.39 4.72 16.37
N THR A 2 3.79 5.78 15.82
CA THR A 2 2.53 5.70 15.06
C THR A 2 2.82 6.00 13.60
N ILE A 3 2.18 5.29 12.68
CA ILE A 3 2.36 5.49 11.25
C ILE A 3 1.03 5.93 10.64
N GLU A 4 1.02 7.09 10.00
CA GLU A 4 -0.13 7.61 9.26
C GLU A 4 -0.03 7.19 7.79
N THR A 5 -1.06 6.54 7.27
CA THR A 5 -1.11 6.03 5.89
C THR A 5 -2.56 5.99 5.42
N ASP A 6 -2.80 6.12 4.12
CA ASP A 6 -4.16 6.01 3.56
C ASP A 6 -4.58 4.54 3.45
N VAL A 7 -3.62 3.67 3.13
CA VAL A 7 -3.84 2.23 2.96
C VAL A 7 -2.73 1.42 3.62
N LEU A 8 -3.12 0.42 4.40
CA LEU A 8 -2.25 -0.64 4.94
C LEU A 8 -2.59 -1.96 4.24
N ILE A 9 -1.62 -2.56 3.58
CA ILE A 9 -1.76 -3.86 2.92
C ILE A 9 -1.01 -4.88 3.75
N ILE A 10 -1.68 -5.96 4.17
CA ILE A 10 -1.04 -7.05 4.91
C ILE A 10 -0.74 -8.19 3.93
N GLY A 11 0.54 -8.31 3.54
CA GLY A 11 1.06 -9.36 2.67
C GLY A 11 1.51 -8.87 1.29
N GLY A 12 2.83 -8.79 1.09
CA GLY A 12 3.49 -8.28 -0.13
C GLY A 12 3.63 -9.25 -1.31
N GLY A 13 2.79 -10.29 -1.40
CA GLY A 13 2.78 -11.19 -2.56
C GLY A 13 2.38 -10.48 -3.86
N VAL A 14 2.23 -11.22 -4.97
CA VAL A 14 1.90 -10.66 -6.29
C VAL A 14 0.67 -9.75 -6.24
N ALA A 15 -0.40 -10.20 -5.58
CA ALA A 15 -1.63 -9.40 -5.42
C ALA A 15 -1.40 -8.13 -4.59
N GLY A 16 -0.72 -8.23 -3.44
CA GLY A 16 -0.46 -7.10 -2.55
C GLY A 16 0.43 -6.04 -3.20
N SER A 17 1.48 -6.48 -3.89
CA SER A 17 2.40 -5.59 -4.61
C SER A 17 1.74 -4.92 -5.81
N ALA A 18 0.92 -5.65 -6.58
CA ALA A 18 0.18 -5.08 -7.71
C ALA A 18 -0.84 -4.02 -7.23
N MET A 19 -1.54 -4.29 -6.14
CA MET A 19 -2.45 -3.34 -5.50
C MET A 19 -1.72 -2.11 -4.97
N ALA A 20 -0.58 -2.30 -4.29
CA ALA A 20 0.24 -1.20 -3.79
C ALA A 20 0.71 -0.28 -4.92
N CYS A 21 1.17 -0.85 -6.03
CA CYS A 21 1.59 -0.12 -7.22
C CYS A 21 0.44 0.71 -7.83
N ASN A 22 -0.73 0.09 -8.02
CA ASN A 22 -1.90 0.78 -8.57
C ASN A 22 -2.38 1.92 -7.66
N LEU A 23 -2.38 1.73 -6.34
CA LEU A 23 -2.82 2.74 -5.37
C LEU A 23 -1.79 3.86 -5.24
N ALA A 24 -0.49 3.55 -5.25
CA ALA A 24 0.56 4.56 -5.25
C ALA A 24 0.48 5.47 -6.49
N HIS A 25 0.23 4.92 -7.68
CA HIS A 25 0.01 5.71 -8.90
C HIS A 25 -1.23 6.62 -8.85
N LYS A 26 -2.19 6.30 -8.00
CA LYS A 26 -3.37 7.16 -7.74
C LYS A 26 -3.11 8.22 -6.66
N GLY A 27 -1.90 8.26 -6.08
CA GLY A 27 -1.49 9.24 -5.10
C GLY A 27 -1.75 8.86 -3.64
N TYR A 28 -2.16 7.62 -3.35
CA TYR A 28 -2.34 7.16 -1.97
C TYR A 28 -0.99 6.88 -1.30
N LYS A 29 -0.88 7.25 -0.02
CA LYS A 29 0.18 6.79 0.86
C LYS A 29 -0.11 5.34 1.25
N VAL A 30 0.65 4.41 0.69
CA VAL A 30 0.48 2.96 0.90
C VAL A 30 1.65 2.40 1.70
N ILE A 31 1.34 1.53 2.65
CA ILE A 31 2.31 0.73 3.40
C ILE A 31 1.99 -0.75 3.21
N LEU A 32 3.05 -1.55 3.03
CA LEU A 32 3.02 -3.01 2.95
C LEU A 32 3.40 -3.66 4.30
#